data_AF-A0AAW2RF54-F1
#
_entry.id   AF-A0AAW2RF54-F1
#
_cell.length_a   1.000
_cell.length_b   1.000
_cell.length_c   1.000
_cell.angle_alpha   90.00
_cell.angle_beta   90.00
_cell.angle_gamma   90.00
#
_symmetry.space_group_name_H-M   'P 1'
#
loop_
_entity.id
_entity.type
_entity.pdbx_description
1 polymer ?
#
loop_
_entity_poly.entity_id
_entity_poly.type
_entity_poly.pdbx_seq_one_letter_code
_entity_poly.pdbx_strand_id
1 'polypeptide(L)'
;MIATHLLGIVRQDPTYNIKYVQQNVKDSFGFDISYHKAWHALKAAGEEVYRTWESSVQKLPKFMVALQKSNPGTVVEWLHLDTDIPDLKKLNYVFWAFRPCIERFRYCSNLISIDRTHLYTMYKHKLLVAIILDANQQILSIVFALVDEESLAPWRWFLEMLAKHLMLDDDNRICLISSRHSGLINAINFVPAFTFSHGVYCFCLRHFCSNFNTKYKNIQLKDLYWRAGAEQNDRKFERIMEEIRD
;
A
#
# COMPACT_ATOMS: atom_id res chain seq x y z
N MET A 1 22.88 29.13 1.34
CA MET A 1 24.09 28.92 0.50
C MET A 1 24.27 27.45 0.16
N ILE A 2 24.57 26.54 1.11
CA ILE A 2 24.72 25.10 0.81
C ILE A 2 23.40 24.46 0.34
N ALA A 3 22.28 24.65 1.05
CA ALA A 3 20.99 24.10 0.63
C ALA A 3 20.58 24.56 -0.79
N THR A 4 20.81 25.83 -1.11
CA THR A 4 20.57 26.40 -2.44
C THR A 4 21.41 25.72 -3.53
N HIS A 5 22.68 25.42 -3.24
CA HIS A 5 23.57 24.68 -4.15
C HIS A 5 23.06 23.25 -4.41
N LEU A 6 22.47 22.61 -3.40
CA LEU A 6 21.95 21.24 -3.51
C LEU A 6 20.61 21.14 -4.27
N LEU A 7 19.92 22.25 -4.56
CA LEU A 7 18.58 22.20 -5.19
C LEU A 7 18.57 21.45 -6.53
N GLY A 8 19.57 21.67 -7.37
CA GLY A 8 19.69 20.98 -8.66
C GLY A 8 19.91 19.48 -8.48
N ILE A 9 20.75 19.10 -7.51
CA ILE A 9 21.05 17.71 -7.16
C ILE A 9 19.79 17.02 -6.63
N VAL A 10 19.09 17.65 -5.68
CA VAL A 10 17.88 17.10 -5.05
C VAL A 10 16.73 16.91 -6.05
N ARG A 11 16.64 17.74 -7.09
CA ARG A 11 15.66 17.58 -8.17
C ARG A 11 15.96 16.38 -9.06
N GLN A 12 17.24 16.02 -9.22
CA GLN A 12 17.67 14.89 -10.05
C GLN A 12 17.70 13.58 -9.26
N ASP A 13 18.16 13.64 -8.01
CA ASP A 13 18.26 12.51 -7.08
C ASP A 13 17.71 12.93 -5.69
N PRO A 14 16.43 12.61 -5.41
CA PRO A 14 15.82 12.85 -4.10
C PRO A 14 16.44 12.02 -2.97
N THR A 15 17.19 10.97 -3.32
CA THR A 15 17.80 10.01 -2.37
C THR A 15 19.30 10.27 -2.16
N TYR A 16 19.78 11.44 -2.55
CA TYR A 16 21.19 11.80 -2.54
C TYR A 16 21.85 11.58 -1.17
N ASN A 17 22.95 10.84 -1.16
CA ASN A 17 23.57 10.40 0.10
C ASN A 17 24.27 11.57 0.80
N ILE A 18 24.12 11.64 2.13
CA ILE A 18 24.73 12.69 2.98
C ILE A 18 26.26 12.69 2.85
N LYS A 19 26.90 11.54 2.68
CA LYS A 19 28.35 11.46 2.45
C LYS A 19 28.77 12.21 1.17
N TYR A 20 27.96 12.10 0.12
CA TYR A 20 28.20 12.81 -1.14
C TYR A 20 27.89 14.30 -1.03
N VAL A 21 26.98 14.71 -0.14
CA VAL A 21 26.80 16.14 0.20
C VAL A 21 28.07 16.71 0.82
N GLN A 22 28.69 16.01 1.78
CA GLN A 22 29.94 16.47 2.40
C GLN A 22 31.06 16.62 1.36
N GLN A 23 31.22 15.62 0.49
CA GLN A 23 32.22 15.66 -0.58
C GLN A 23 31.95 16.80 -1.57
N ASN A 24 30.71 16.94 -2.05
CA ASN A 24 30.33 17.98 -2.99
C ASN A 24 30.56 19.40 -2.43
N VAL A 25 30.31 19.61 -1.12
CA VAL A 25 30.58 20.89 -0.47
C VAL A 25 32.08 21.14 -0.37
N LYS A 26 32.88 20.11 -0.05
CA LYS A 26 34.34 20.21 -0.05
C LYS A 26 34.89 20.59 -1.42
N ASP A 27 34.40 19.95 -2.48
CA ASP A 27 34.86 20.17 -3.85
C ASP A 27 34.42 21.55 -4.37
N SER A 28 33.22 22.01 -4.01
CA SER A 28 32.64 23.25 -4.55
C SER A 28 33.04 24.51 -3.76
N PHE A 29 33.28 24.37 -2.45
CA PHE A 29 33.52 25.51 -1.55
C PHE A 29 34.85 25.42 -0.77
N GLY A 30 35.57 24.30 -0.84
CA GLY A 30 36.90 24.16 -0.26
C GLY A 30 36.95 23.93 1.26
N PHE A 31 35.82 23.70 1.93
CA PHE A 31 35.78 23.44 3.38
C PHE A 31 34.97 22.19 3.73
N ASP A 32 35.38 21.53 4.82
CA ASP A 32 34.69 20.37 5.37
C ASP A 32 33.47 20.80 6.19
N ILE A 33 32.38 20.05 6.08
CA ILE A 33 31.17 20.22 6.90
C ILE A 33 30.88 18.98 7.72
N SER A 34 30.32 19.19 8.91
CA SER A 34 29.86 18.09 9.75
C SER A 34 28.67 17.37 9.11
N TYR A 35 28.48 16.10 9.50
CA TYR A 35 27.32 15.30 9.08
C TYR A 35 25.99 16.02 9.34
N HIS A 36 25.82 16.63 10.52
CA HIS A 36 24.61 17.37 10.86
C HIS A 36 24.36 18.57 9.94
N LYS A 37 25.42 19.35 9.61
CA LYS A 37 25.28 20.47 8.66
C LYS A 37 24.89 19.97 7.27
N ALA A 38 25.48 18.88 6.80
CA ALA A 38 25.14 18.25 5.53
C ALA A 38 23.68 17.75 5.52
N TRP A 39 23.25 17.08 6.59
CA TRP A 39 21.87 16.60 6.74
C TRP A 39 20.86 17.75 6.76
N HIS A 40 21.10 18.81 7.54
CA HIS A 40 20.23 19.98 7.58
C HIS A 40 20.17 20.71 6.24
N ALA A 41 21.30 20.83 5.53
CA ALA A 41 21.33 21.45 4.20
C ALA A 41 20.55 20.62 3.17
N LEU A 42 20.70 19.30 3.20
CA LEU A 42 19.96 18.39 2.32
C LEU A 42 18.46 18.41 2.62
N LYS A 43 18.09 18.39 3.91
CA LYS A 43 16.69 18.53 4.34
C LYS A 43 16.08 19.85 3.87
N ALA A 44 16.76 20.98 4.10
CA ALA A 44 16.29 22.29 3.67
C ALA A 44 16.15 22.41 2.15
N ALA A 45 17.08 21.83 1.39
CA ALA A 45 16.99 21.75 -0.07
C ALA A 45 15.79 20.89 -0.50
N GLY A 46 15.56 19.75 0.16
CA GLY A 46 14.40 18.89 -0.05
C GLY A 46 13.08 19.60 0.21
N GLU A 47 12.96 20.32 1.33
CA GLU A 47 11.76 21.10 1.67
C GLU A 47 11.53 22.27 0.70
N GLU A 48 12.59 22.87 0.16
CA GLU A 48 12.42 23.89 -0.87
C GLU A 48 11.87 23.29 -2.18
N VAL A 49 12.38 22.14 -2.61
CA VAL A 49 11.97 21.48 -3.86
C VAL A 49 10.58 20.83 -3.75
N TYR A 50 10.35 20.04 -2.71
CA TYR A 50 9.16 19.19 -2.55
C TYR A 50 8.12 19.76 -1.59
N ARG A 51 8.41 20.87 -0.90
CA ARG A 51 7.67 21.37 0.27
C ARG A 51 7.77 20.42 1.46
N THR A 52 7.23 20.85 2.60
CA THR A 52 7.19 20.02 3.80
C THR A 52 6.17 18.90 3.66
N TRP A 53 6.31 17.88 4.50
CA TRP A 53 5.35 16.77 4.56
C TRP A 53 3.96 17.26 4.98
N GLU A 54 3.89 18.19 5.94
CA GLU A 54 2.66 18.87 6.37
C GLU A 54 1.96 19.49 5.17
N SER A 55 2.71 20.24 4.36
CA SER A 55 2.17 20.90 3.16
C SER A 55 1.65 19.89 2.15
N SER A 56 2.30 18.74 2.02
CA SER A 56 1.88 17.66 1.12
C SER A 56 0.55 17.04 1.58
N VAL A 57 0.40 16.75 2.86
CA VAL A 57 -0.85 16.24 3.44
C VAL A 57 -1.97 17.28 3.33
N GLN A 58 -1.69 18.55 3.61
CA GLN A 58 -2.67 19.65 3.47
C GLN A 58 -3.13 19.88 2.03
N LYS A 59 -2.33 19.51 1.03
CA LYS A 59 -2.71 19.57 -0.40
C LYS A 59 -3.58 18.39 -0.83
N LEU A 60 -3.61 17.29 -0.07
CA LEU A 60 -4.31 16.08 -0.46
C LEU A 60 -5.80 16.32 -0.77
N PRO A 61 -6.57 17.11 0.00
CA PRO A 61 -7.95 17.42 -0.35
C PRO A 61 -8.08 18.16 -1.70
N LYS A 62 -7.21 19.15 -1.95
CA LYS A 62 -7.19 19.88 -3.23
C LYS A 62 -6.79 18.97 -4.39
N PHE A 63 -5.83 18.07 -4.16
CA PHE A 63 -5.43 17.06 -5.13
C PHE A 63 -6.58 16.11 -5.47
N MET A 64 -7.29 15.59 -4.47
CA MET A 64 -8.44 14.72 -4.70
C MET A 64 -9.57 15.42 -5.47
N VAL A 65 -9.85 16.69 -5.18
CA VAL A 65 -10.82 17.49 -5.96
C VAL A 65 -10.35 17.64 -7.42
N ALA A 66 -9.06 17.95 -7.64
CA ALA A 66 -8.51 18.02 -8.99
C ALA A 66 -8.56 16.67 -9.72
N LEU A 67 -8.34 15.57 -8.99
CA LEU A 67 -8.42 14.20 -9.49
C LEU A 67 -9.84 13.86 -9.94
N GLN A 68 -10.86 14.21 -9.14
CA GLN A 68 -12.27 14.04 -9.48
C GLN A 68 -12.69 14.91 -10.66
N LYS A 69 -12.19 16.15 -10.75
CA LYS A 69 -12.45 17.03 -11.90
C LYS A 69 -11.86 16.47 -13.19
N SER A 70 -10.66 15.91 -13.12
CA SER A 70 -9.95 15.35 -14.28
C SER A 70 -10.48 13.97 -14.68
N ASN A 71 -11.01 13.21 -13.70
CA ASN A 71 -11.57 11.87 -13.89
C ASN A 71 -12.98 11.81 -13.27
N PRO A 72 -14.01 12.33 -13.97
CA PRO A 72 -15.37 12.38 -13.46
C PRO A 72 -15.88 11.02 -12.99
N GLY A 73 -16.45 10.99 -11.79
CA GLY A 73 -16.93 9.79 -11.12
C GLY A 73 -15.89 9.03 -10.30
N THR A 74 -14.66 9.54 -10.20
CA THR A 74 -13.71 9.05 -9.18
C THR A 74 -14.35 9.18 -7.79
N VAL A 75 -14.43 8.06 -7.09
CA VAL A 75 -14.88 8.00 -5.70
C VAL A 75 -13.75 8.43 -4.80
N VAL A 76 -14.05 9.28 -3.81
CA VAL A 76 -13.13 9.64 -2.74
C VAL A 76 -13.91 9.63 -1.43
N GLU A 77 -13.47 8.84 -0.47
CA GLU A 77 -14.10 8.69 0.85
C GLU A 77 -13.09 9.11 1.93
N TRP A 78 -13.52 9.98 2.84
CA TRP A 78 -12.68 10.53 3.89
C TRP A 78 -13.15 10.04 5.26
N LEU A 79 -12.21 9.64 6.10
CA LEU A 79 -12.41 9.53 7.53
C LEU A 79 -11.52 10.54 8.23
N HIS A 80 -12.11 11.39 9.06
CA HIS A 80 -11.38 12.36 9.86
C HIS A 80 -11.37 11.93 11.32
N LEU A 81 -10.30 12.28 12.05
CA LEU A 81 -10.28 12.18 13.49
C LEU A 81 -11.13 13.30 14.09
N ASP A 82 -11.79 13.01 15.20
CA ASP A 82 -12.44 14.03 16.01
C ASP A 82 -11.41 15.02 16.55
N THR A 83 -11.77 16.29 16.57
CA THR A 83 -10.92 17.36 17.09
C THR A 83 -11.73 18.32 17.93
N ASP A 84 -11.16 18.77 19.05
CA ASP A 84 -11.76 19.79 19.92
C ASP A 84 -11.73 21.20 19.29
N ILE A 85 -11.06 21.36 18.15
CA ILE A 85 -10.95 22.62 17.41
C ILE A 85 -12.05 22.63 16.34
N PRO A 86 -12.99 23.58 16.37
CA PRO A 86 -14.01 23.72 15.33
C PRO A 86 -13.36 23.84 13.94
N ASP A 87 -13.95 23.16 12.95
CA ASP A 87 -13.54 23.14 11.54
C ASP A 87 -12.17 22.50 11.22
N LEU A 88 -11.42 22.02 12.22
CA LEU A 88 -10.16 21.33 11.97
C LEU A 88 -10.39 19.89 11.52
N LYS A 89 -10.23 19.63 10.22
CA LYS A 89 -10.27 18.26 9.70
C LYS A 89 -8.90 17.60 9.77
N LYS A 90 -8.66 16.80 10.81
CA LYS A 90 -7.46 15.95 10.89
C LYS A 90 -7.69 14.67 10.11
N LEU A 91 -6.86 14.41 9.09
CA LEU A 91 -6.95 13.19 8.30
C LEU A 91 -6.74 11.97 9.20
N ASN A 92 -7.70 11.05 9.16
CA ASN A 92 -7.49 9.68 9.60
C ASN A 92 -7.18 8.82 8.37
N TYR A 93 -8.21 8.54 7.55
CA TYR A 93 -8.11 7.72 6.35
C TYR A 93 -8.63 8.45 5.12
N VAL A 94 -8.09 8.10 3.95
CA VAL A 94 -8.70 8.47 2.67
C VAL A 94 -8.64 7.30 1.71
N PHE A 95 -9.75 7.02 1.06
CA PHE A 95 -9.92 5.96 0.07
C PHE A 95 -10.28 6.60 -1.26
N TRP A 96 -9.78 6.06 -2.36
CA TRP A 96 -10.24 6.45 -3.69
C TRP A 96 -10.21 5.30 -4.68
N ALA A 97 -11.11 5.39 -5.65
CA ALA A 97 -11.24 4.45 -6.75
C ALA A 97 -11.69 5.19 -8.01
N PHE A 98 -11.06 4.88 -9.14
CA PHE A 98 -11.41 5.51 -10.41
C PHE A 98 -12.67 4.88 -10.99
N ARG A 99 -13.57 5.71 -11.54
CA ARG A 99 -14.81 5.22 -12.19
C ARG A 99 -14.56 4.10 -13.21
N PRO A 100 -13.57 4.21 -14.13
CA PRO A 100 -13.31 3.14 -15.08
C PRO A 100 -12.90 1.82 -14.40
N CYS A 101 -12.21 1.86 -13.26
CA CYS A 101 -11.85 0.66 -12.51
C CYS A 101 -13.08 0.02 -11.86
N ILE A 102 -13.96 0.84 -11.28
CA ILE A 102 -15.23 0.38 -10.68
C ILE A 102 -16.12 -0.27 -11.75
N GLU A 103 -16.33 0.42 -12.88
CA GLU A 103 -17.19 -0.06 -13.96
C GLU A 103 -16.63 -1.31 -14.64
N ARG A 104 -15.30 -1.41 -14.79
CA ARG A 104 -14.65 -2.57 -15.41
C ARG A 104 -14.60 -3.81 -14.53
N PHE A 105 -14.68 -3.65 -13.20
CA PHE A 105 -14.54 -4.75 -12.26
C PHE A 105 -15.49 -5.92 -12.57
N ARG A 106 -16.74 -5.63 -12.96
CA ARG A 106 -17.75 -6.64 -13.34
C ARG A 106 -17.37 -7.53 -14.53
N TYR A 107 -16.39 -7.12 -15.33
CA TYR A 107 -15.88 -7.85 -16.50
C TYR A 107 -14.51 -8.48 -16.25
N CYS A 108 -13.95 -8.30 -15.06
CA CYS A 108 -12.66 -8.84 -14.66
C CYS A 108 -12.83 -10.15 -13.89
N SER A 109 -11.74 -10.79 -13.50
CA SER A 109 -11.82 -11.93 -12.60
C SER A 109 -12.49 -11.53 -11.28
N ASN A 110 -13.36 -12.38 -10.73
CA ASN A 110 -13.93 -12.27 -9.38
C ASN A 110 -12.88 -12.57 -8.29
N LEU A 111 -11.69 -12.00 -8.44
CA LEU A 111 -10.54 -12.18 -7.58
C LEU A 111 -9.94 -10.81 -7.28
N ILE A 112 -9.84 -10.49 -6.00
CA ILE A 112 -9.23 -9.27 -5.49
C ILE A 112 -8.05 -9.67 -4.62
N SER A 113 -6.86 -9.21 -4.95
CA SER A 113 -5.72 -9.30 -4.05
C SER A 113 -5.52 -7.96 -3.36
N ILE A 114 -5.39 -7.97 -2.04
CA ILE A 114 -5.13 -6.77 -1.25
C ILE A 114 -3.77 -6.88 -0.56
N ASP A 115 -3.03 -5.78 -0.58
CA ASP A 115 -1.79 -5.68 0.17
C ASP A 115 -1.53 -4.23 0.58
N ARG A 116 -0.57 -4.05 1.48
CA ARG A 116 -0.08 -2.74 1.85
C ARG A 116 1.26 -2.46 1.17
N THR A 117 1.56 -1.18 1.00
CA THR A 117 2.92 -0.72 0.77
C THR A 117 3.26 0.38 1.77
N HIS A 118 4.52 0.39 2.21
CA HIS A 118 4.99 1.38 3.16
C HIS A 118 5.26 2.69 2.42
N LEU A 119 4.66 3.78 2.91
CA LEU A 119 5.05 5.11 2.47
C LEU A 119 6.11 5.65 3.41
N TYR A 120 7.23 6.10 2.84
CA TYR A 120 8.29 6.77 3.57
C TYR A 120 7.91 8.24 3.79
N THR A 121 6.96 8.47 4.68
CA THR A 121 6.53 9.81 5.11
C THR A 121 6.80 10.00 6.59
N MET A 122 6.93 11.26 7.04
CA MET A 122 7.09 11.53 8.49
C MET A 122 5.88 11.09 9.33
N TYR A 123 4.71 10.94 8.70
CA TYR A 123 3.47 10.52 9.34
C TYR A 123 3.26 9.00 9.38
N LYS A 124 4.22 8.21 8.87
CA LYS A 124 4.18 6.74 8.86
C LYS A 124 2.93 6.12 8.21
N HIS A 125 2.21 6.88 7.37
CA HIS A 125 1.04 6.37 6.65
C HIS A 125 1.35 5.09 5.87
N LYS A 126 0.33 4.26 5.70
CA LYS A 126 0.36 3.05 4.89
C LYS A 126 -0.57 3.24 3.71
N LEU A 127 -0.12 2.80 2.53
CA LEU A 127 -0.97 2.75 1.36
C LEU A 127 -1.48 1.33 1.21
N LEU A 128 -2.78 1.14 1.41
CA LEU A 128 -3.47 -0.11 1.08
C LEU A 128 -3.87 -0.05 -0.39
N VAL A 129 -3.72 -1.16 -1.10
CA VAL A 129 -4.04 -1.28 -2.52
C VAL A 129 -4.83 -2.55 -2.74
N ALA A 130 -5.89 -2.47 -3.53
CA ALA A 130 -6.55 -3.64 -4.10
C ALA A 130 -6.22 -3.74 -5.58
N ILE A 131 -5.80 -4.94 -5.99
CA ILE A 131 -5.49 -5.28 -7.37
C ILE A 131 -6.39 -6.44 -7.83
N ILE A 132 -6.63 -6.49 -9.13
CA ILE A 132 -7.36 -7.57 -9.79
C ILE A 132 -6.59 -8.03 -11.03
N LEU A 133 -7.05 -9.12 -11.64
CA LEU A 133 -6.66 -9.50 -12.99
C LEU A 133 -7.78 -9.13 -13.96
N ASP A 134 -7.43 -8.42 -15.02
CA ASP A 134 -8.37 -8.17 -16.11
C ASP A 134 -8.55 -9.43 -16.98
N ALA A 135 -9.42 -9.36 -17.99
CA ALA A 135 -9.67 -10.47 -18.90
C ALA A 135 -8.41 -10.93 -19.69
N ASN A 136 -7.38 -10.09 -19.78
CA ASN A 136 -6.10 -10.39 -20.40
C ASN A 136 -5.04 -10.86 -19.38
N GLN A 137 -5.46 -11.16 -18.14
CA GLN A 137 -4.57 -11.55 -17.04
C GLN A 137 -3.52 -10.48 -16.68
N GLN A 138 -3.79 -9.22 -16.99
CA GLN A 138 -2.95 -8.09 -16.58
C GLN A 138 -3.35 -7.62 -15.19
N ILE A 139 -2.35 -7.25 -14.39
CA ILE A 139 -2.57 -6.71 -13.05
C ILE A 139 -3.10 -5.29 -13.18
N LEU A 140 -4.27 -5.03 -12.59
CA LEU A 140 -4.88 -3.72 -12.53
C LEU A 140 -5.11 -3.30 -11.07
N SER A 141 -4.53 -2.18 -10.66
CA SER A 141 -4.83 -1.55 -9.37
C SER A 141 -6.14 -0.76 -9.47
N ILE A 142 -7.12 -1.13 -8.66
CA ILE A 142 -8.48 -0.57 -8.76
C ILE A 142 -8.85 0.36 -7.61
N VAL A 143 -8.24 0.16 -6.45
CA VAL A 143 -8.59 0.85 -5.21
C VAL A 143 -7.32 1.16 -4.44
N PHE A 144 -7.32 2.31 -3.79
CA PHE A 144 -6.24 2.79 -2.95
C PHE A 144 -6.80 3.36 -1.66
N ALA A 145 -6.07 3.22 -0.56
CA ALA A 145 -6.36 3.94 0.67
C ALA A 145 -5.10 4.31 1.44
N LEU A 146 -5.07 5.54 1.95
CA LEU A 146 -4.09 5.99 2.93
C LEU A 146 -4.68 5.78 4.33
N VAL A 147 -3.94 5.05 5.16
CA VAL A 147 -4.29 4.78 6.55
C VAL A 147 -3.11 5.07 7.48
N ASP A 148 -3.37 5.21 8.78
CA ASP A 148 -2.35 5.52 9.79
C ASP A 148 -1.54 4.30 10.23
N GLU A 149 -2.18 3.14 10.33
CA GLU A 149 -1.56 1.89 10.75
C GLU A 149 -2.22 0.65 10.12
N GLU A 150 -1.76 -0.54 10.50
CA GLU A 150 -2.26 -1.82 10.00
C GLU A 150 -3.04 -2.59 11.06
N SER A 151 -3.93 -1.92 11.79
CA SER A 151 -4.72 -2.57 12.83
C SER A 151 -6.08 -3.06 12.29
N LEU A 152 -6.93 -3.58 13.17
CA LEU A 152 -8.28 -4.03 12.82
C LEU A 152 -9.11 -2.91 12.18
N ALA A 153 -9.06 -1.69 12.74
CA ALA A 153 -9.92 -0.60 12.33
C ALA A 153 -9.65 -0.10 10.89
N PRO A 154 -8.40 0.19 10.48
CA PRO A 154 -8.06 0.53 9.10
C PRO A 154 -8.46 -0.55 8.09
N TRP A 155 -8.18 -1.82 8.39
CA TRP A 155 -8.51 -2.92 7.49
C TRP A 155 -10.02 -3.11 7.35
N ARG A 156 -10.76 -3.03 8.46
CA ARG A 156 -12.22 -3.11 8.44
C ARG A 156 -12.81 -1.98 7.60
N TRP A 157 -12.41 -0.75 7.87
CA TRP A 157 -12.89 0.42 7.13
C TRP A 157 -12.57 0.31 5.64
N PHE A 158 -11.35 -0.12 5.29
CA PHE A 158 -10.95 -0.35 3.90
C PHE A 158 -11.82 -1.40 3.20
N LEU A 159 -12.08 -2.54 3.86
CA LEU A 159 -12.93 -3.60 3.32
C LEU A 159 -14.38 -3.16 3.18
N GLU A 160 -14.92 -2.39 4.14
CA GLU A 160 -16.26 -1.80 4.05
C GLU A 160 -16.38 -0.85 2.85
N MET A 161 -15.36 0.01 2.61
CA MET A 161 -15.34 0.88 1.43
C MET A 161 -15.19 0.09 0.13
N LEU A 162 -14.38 -0.97 0.14
CA LEU A 162 -14.21 -1.85 -1.01
C LEU A 162 -15.55 -2.52 -1.37
N ALA A 163 -16.25 -3.10 -0.40
CA ALA A 163 -17.56 -3.70 -0.60
C ALA A 163 -18.59 -2.68 -1.08
N LYS A 164 -18.69 -1.52 -0.42
CA LYS A 164 -19.62 -0.44 -0.77
C LYS A 164 -19.52 -0.01 -2.23
N HIS A 165 -18.30 0.06 -2.80
CA HIS A 165 -18.07 0.66 -4.11
C HIS A 165 -17.83 -0.33 -5.25
N LEU A 166 -17.42 -1.56 -4.97
CA LEU A 166 -17.14 -2.58 -5.99
C LEU A 166 -18.14 -3.74 -6.00
N MET A 167 -18.85 -3.98 -4.90
CA MET A 167 -19.77 -5.12 -4.75
C MET A 167 -21.21 -4.63 -4.76
N LEU A 168 -21.61 -4.05 -5.89
CA LEU A 168 -22.95 -3.49 -6.07
C LEU A 168 -24.01 -4.56 -6.40
N ASP A 169 -23.56 -5.75 -6.82
CA ASP A 169 -24.43 -6.87 -7.20
C ASP A 169 -24.26 -8.02 -6.20
N ASP A 170 -25.34 -8.44 -5.55
CA ASP A 170 -25.35 -9.45 -4.47
C ASP A 170 -24.92 -10.86 -4.91
N ASP A 171 -24.92 -11.15 -6.21
CA ASP A 171 -24.65 -12.48 -6.76
C ASP A 171 -23.15 -12.77 -7.02
N ASN A 172 -22.28 -11.77 -6.94
CA ASN A 172 -20.86 -11.95 -7.26
C ASN A 172 -20.06 -12.50 -6.07
N ARG A 173 -19.85 -13.82 -6.08
CA ARG A 173 -18.89 -14.47 -5.17
C ARG A 173 -17.47 -14.02 -5.48
N ILE A 174 -16.85 -13.28 -4.55
CA ILE A 174 -15.49 -12.75 -4.72
C ILE A 174 -14.49 -13.57 -3.92
N CYS A 175 -13.36 -13.88 -4.56
CA CYS A 175 -12.19 -14.45 -3.92
C CYS A 175 -11.26 -13.32 -3.47
N LEU A 176 -11.08 -13.15 -2.16
CA LEU A 176 -10.14 -12.20 -1.57
C LEU A 176 -8.82 -12.90 -1.25
N ILE A 177 -7.71 -12.41 -1.80
CA ILE A 177 -6.35 -12.85 -1.48
C ILE A 177 -5.65 -11.78 -0.66
N SER A 178 -4.98 -12.16 0.43
CA SER A 178 -4.18 -11.20 1.18
C SER A 178 -2.99 -11.81 1.95
N SER A 179 -2.23 -10.95 2.63
CA SER A 179 -1.21 -11.38 3.58
C SER A 179 -1.82 -11.91 4.90
N ARG A 180 -1.03 -12.62 5.70
CA ARG A 180 -1.46 -13.16 7.01
C ARG A 180 -1.46 -12.13 8.15
N HIS A 181 -1.71 -10.85 7.86
CA HIS A 181 -1.71 -9.83 8.90
C HIS A 181 -2.89 -10.02 9.86
N SER A 182 -2.64 -10.02 11.17
CA SER A 182 -3.67 -10.33 12.18
C SER A 182 -4.84 -9.34 12.15
N GLY A 183 -4.56 -8.04 11.99
CA GLY A 183 -5.59 -7.01 11.83
C GLY A 183 -6.53 -7.26 10.66
N LEU A 184 -6.01 -7.79 9.55
CA LEU A 184 -6.80 -8.09 8.36
C LEU A 184 -7.63 -9.36 8.52
N ILE A 185 -7.04 -10.43 9.06
CA ILE A 185 -7.75 -11.67 9.36
C ILE A 185 -8.95 -11.39 10.27
N ASN A 186 -8.76 -10.55 11.29
CA ASN A 186 -9.84 -10.16 12.19
C ASN A 186 -10.88 -9.28 11.49
N ALA A 187 -10.48 -8.37 10.61
CA ALA A 187 -11.37 -7.45 9.90
C ALA A 187 -12.37 -8.18 8.99
N ILE A 188 -11.95 -9.25 8.31
CA ILE A 188 -12.79 -10.02 7.39
C ILE A 188 -14.06 -10.55 8.08
N ASN A 189 -13.97 -10.96 9.36
CA ASN A 189 -15.11 -11.46 10.11
C ASN A 189 -16.20 -10.39 10.37
N PHE A 190 -15.89 -9.11 10.20
CA PHE A 190 -16.82 -8.00 10.39
C PHE A 190 -17.42 -7.48 9.08
N VAL A 191 -16.98 -7.98 7.92
CA VAL A 191 -17.45 -7.49 6.61
C VAL A 191 -18.08 -8.65 5.84
N PRO A 192 -19.43 -8.80 5.92
CA PRO A 192 -20.14 -9.98 5.40
C PRO A 192 -19.81 -10.36 3.96
N ALA A 193 -19.57 -9.35 3.11
CA ALA A 193 -19.25 -9.52 1.69
C ALA A 193 -18.00 -10.39 1.42
N PHE A 194 -17.11 -10.54 2.39
CA PHE A 194 -15.90 -11.37 2.28
C PHE A 194 -15.91 -12.62 3.16
N THR A 195 -17.00 -12.87 3.88
CA THR A 195 -17.15 -14.07 4.70
C THR A 195 -17.58 -15.25 3.84
N PHE A 196 -17.33 -16.48 4.34
CA PHE A 196 -17.55 -17.74 3.60
C PHE A 196 -18.97 -17.93 3.03
N SER A 197 -19.97 -17.22 3.55
CA SER A 197 -21.33 -17.25 3.02
C SER A 197 -21.49 -16.51 1.69
N HIS A 198 -20.63 -15.53 1.40
CA HIS A 198 -20.73 -14.65 0.22
C HIS A 198 -19.46 -14.64 -0.65
N GLY A 199 -18.31 -15.12 -0.15
CA GLY A 199 -17.04 -15.13 -0.87
C GLY A 199 -16.05 -16.18 -0.35
N VAL A 200 -14.84 -16.19 -0.91
CA VAL A 200 -13.74 -17.07 -0.47
C VAL A 200 -12.59 -16.19 -0.02
N TYR A 201 -12.01 -16.48 1.16
CA TYR A 201 -10.81 -15.81 1.63
C TYR A 201 -9.61 -16.76 1.57
N CYS A 202 -8.54 -16.33 0.89
CA CYS A 202 -7.31 -17.10 0.70
C CYS A 202 -6.08 -16.31 1.17
N PHE A 203 -5.07 -17.05 1.67
CA PHE A 203 -3.77 -16.46 1.92
C PHE A 203 -2.92 -16.43 0.65
N CYS A 204 -2.24 -15.31 0.42
CA CYS A 204 -1.27 -15.19 -0.64
C CYS A 204 -0.11 -16.18 -0.43
N LEU A 205 0.06 -17.11 -1.36
CA LEU A 205 1.11 -18.14 -1.30
C LEU A 205 2.51 -17.52 -1.20
N ARG A 206 2.78 -16.42 -1.92
CA ARG A 206 4.04 -15.67 -1.81
C ARG A 206 4.31 -15.23 -0.37
N HIS A 207 3.33 -14.61 0.28
CA HIS A 207 3.47 -14.17 1.67
C HIS A 207 3.58 -15.35 2.62
N PHE A 208 2.83 -16.43 2.39
CA PHE A 208 2.93 -17.65 3.17
C PHE A 208 4.35 -18.24 3.12
N CYS A 209 4.88 -18.48 1.93
CA CYS A 209 6.23 -19.01 1.74
C CYS A 209 7.32 -18.05 2.26
N SER A 210 7.16 -16.74 2.07
CA SER A 210 8.10 -15.75 2.61
C SER A 210 8.13 -15.78 4.13
N ASN A 211 6.97 -15.78 4.80
CA ASN A 211 6.88 -15.84 6.26
C ASN A 211 7.42 -17.17 6.80
N PHE A 212 7.13 -18.27 6.11
CA PHE A 212 7.69 -19.58 6.42
C PHE A 212 9.22 -19.54 6.40
N ASN A 213 9.82 -19.03 5.33
CA ASN A 213 11.27 -18.99 5.20
C ASN A 213 11.94 -18.04 6.21
N THR A 214 11.31 -16.92 6.58
CA THR A 214 11.82 -16.05 7.65
C THR A 214 11.92 -16.80 8.98
N LYS A 215 10.96 -17.69 9.28
CA LYS A 215 10.91 -18.46 10.53
C LYS A 215 11.84 -19.67 10.52
N TYR A 216 11.77 -20.49 9.47
CA TYR A 216 12.43 -21.80 9.42
C TYR A 216 13.75 -21.79 8.65
N LYS A 217 13.99 -20.78 7.81
CA LYS A 217 15.23 -20.61 7.00
C LYS A 217 15.61 -21.85 6.18
N ASN A 218 14.62 -22.58 5.68
CA ASN A 218 14.81 -23.79 4.88
C ASN A 218 14.23 -23.59 3.47
N ILE A 219 15.12 -23.46 2.48
CA ILE A 219 14.75 -23.19 1.09
C ILE A 219 14.03 -24.38 0.46
N GLN A 220 14.51 -25.61 0.70
CA GLN A 220 13.91 -26.82 0.13
C GLN A 220 12.47 -26.98 0.62
N LEU A 221 12.25 -26.80 1.92
CA LEU A 221 10.92 -26.92 2.51
C LEU A 221 10.00 -25.77 2.06
N LYS A 222 10.53 -24.56 1.91
CA LYS A 222 9.79 -23.44 1.30
C LYS A 222 9.36 -23.75 -0.14
N ASP A 223 10.22 -24.39 -0.93
CA ASP A 223 9.90 -24.77 -2.31
C ASP A 223 8.86 -25.90 -2.37
N LEU A 224 8.89 -26.85 -1.43
CA LEU A 224 7.82 -27.85 -1.26
C LEU A 224 6.48 -27.20 -0.92
N TYR A 225 6.44 -26.26 0.04
CA TYR A 225 5.22 -25.51 0.36
C TYR A 225 4.70 -24.69 -0.82
N TRP A 226 5.58 -24.11 -1.63
CA TRP A 226 5.18 -23.42 -2.86
C TRP A 226 4.54 -24.40 -3.85
N ARG A 227 5.18 -25.56 -4.07
CA ARG A 227 4.63 -26.60 -4.95
C ARG A 227 3.27 -27.09 -4.47
N ALA A 228 3.11 -27.34 -3.17
CA ALA A 228 1.82 -27.74 -2.60
C ALA A 228 0.76 -26.66 -2.82
N GLY A 229 1.03 -25.40 -2.46
CA GLY A 229 0.04 -24.32 -2.58
C GLY A 229 -0.32 -23.91 -4.00
N ALA A 230 0.48 -24.29 -5.01
CA ALA A 230 0.21 -24.05 -6.42
C ALA A 230 -0.43 -25.24 -7.14
N GLU A 231 -0.56 -26.38 -6.46
CA GLU A 231 -1.08 -27.61 -7.06
C GLU A 231 -2.62 -27.57 -7.14
N GLN A 232 -3.15 -27.92 -8.31
CA GLN A 232 -4.60 -27.91 -8.56
C GLN A 232 -5.24 -29.30 -8.39
N ASN A 233 -4.41 -30.34 -8.21
CA ASN A 233 -4.85 -31.71 -8.05
C ASN A 233 -4.65 -32.20 -6.62
N ASP A 234 -5.74 -32.55 -5.94
CA ASP A 234 -5.73 -32.99 -4.54
C ASP A 234 -4.77 -34.15 -4.27
N ARG A 235 -4.66 -35.15 -5.16
CA ARG A 235 -3.76 -36.29 -4.96
C ARG A 235 -2.29 -35.88 -5.00
N LYS A 236 -1.94 -34.97 -5.91
CA LYS A 236 -0.58 -34.43 -6.00
C LYS A 236 -0.27 -33.52 -4.81
N PHE A 237 -1.25 -32.72 -4.39
CA PHE A 237 -1.14 -31.90 -3.18
C PHE A 237 -0.83 -32.78 -1.97
N GLU A 238 -1.63 -33.82 -1.72
CA GLU A 238 -1.41 -34.72 -0.58
C GLU A 238 -0.06 -35.40 -0.64
N ARG A 239 0.40 -35.85 -1.81
CA ARG A 239 1.75 -36.42 -1.96
C ARG A 239 2.86 -35.43 -1.58
N ILE A 240 2.74 -34.17 -1.97
CA ILE A 240 3.71 -33.13 -1.59
C ILE A 240 3.61 -32.85 -0.08
N MET A 241 2.41 -32.88 0.50
CA MET A 241 2.21 -32.72 1.93
C MET A 241 2.79 -33.88 2.75
N GLU A 242 2.82 -35.10 2.22
CA GLU A 242 3.56 -36.24 2.78
C GLU A 242 5.07 -35.98 2.74
N GLU A 243 5.63 -35.56 1.59
CA GLU A 243 7.05 -35.18 1.45
C GLU A 243 7.48 -34.06 2.43
N ILE A 244 6.55 -33.20 2.87
CA ILE A 244 6.80 -32.12 3.84
C ILE A 244 6.82 -32.63 5.29
N ARG A 245 6.11 -33.74 5.60
CA ARG A 245 5.99 -34.30 6.95
C ARG A 245 7.16 -35.21 7.32
N ASP A 246 7.82 -35.79 6.32
CA ASP A 246 9.02 -36.63 6.46
C ASP A 246 10.28 -35.79 6.78
#